data_AF-A0A831XH66-F1
#
_entry.id   AF-A0A831XH66-F1
#
_cell.length_a   1.000
_cell.length_b   1.000
_cell.length_c   1.000
_cell.angle_alpha   90.00
_cell.angle_beta   90.00
_cell.angle_gamma   90.00
#
_symmetry.space_group_name_H-M   'P 1'
#
loop_
_entity.id
_entity.type
_entity.pdbx_description
1 polymer ?
#
loop_
_entity_poly.entity_id
_entity_poly.type
_entity_poly.pdbx_seq_one_letter_code
_entity_poly.pdbx_strand_id
1 'polypeptide(L)'
;MPPPSTLQGLLGAALGLSEYGEALAGLYLAARPLGSQRHLFQTVNYLFLKEGGVGELRGLYREGRTQIPLQFLVGQGGGPVAYEVYVASRDAGLMEDLARALEAPAYPLSLGPAFALGWAEAVALARGEVVEGWEGEGIGWWRADRLRLKEPLSGVRLYRDRFPVALNPDRSPKRVEEL
;
A
#
# COMPACT_ATOMS: atom_id res chain seq x y z
N MET A 1 -1.80 -3.77 -8.05
CA MET A 1 -2.01 -2.40 -7.51
C MET A 1 -2.14 -2.49 -6.00
N PRO A 2 -1.31 -1.77 -5.21
CA PRO A 2 -1.33 -1.90 -3.74
C PRO A 2 -2.49 -1.11 -3.14
N PRO A 3 -3.42 -1.66 -2.35
CA PRO A 3 -4.58 -0.90 -1.85
C PRO A 3 -4.20 0.45 -1.18
N PRO A 4 -5.06 1.49 -1.22
CA PRO A 4 -4.74 2.78 -0.58
C PRO A 4 -4.39 2.64 0.91
N SER A 5 -5.06 1.73 1.62
CA SER A 5 -4.74 1.39 3.01
C SER A 5 -3.34 0.79 3.20
N THR A 6 -2.82 0.06 2.20
CA THR A 6 -1.43 -0.43 2.20
C THR A 6 -0.45 0.72 2.07
N LEU A 7 -0.71 1.68 1.17
CA LEU A 7 0.13 2.86 1.02
C LEU A 7 0.07 3.75 2.26
N GLN A 8 -1.10 3.95 2.86
CA GLN A 8 -1.23 4.67 4.14
C GLN A 8 -0.43 3.99 5.27
N GLY A 9 -0.51 2.66 5.37
CA GLY A 9 0.30 1.91 6.34
C GLY A 9 1.80 2.07 6.11
N LEU A 10 2.23 2.06 4.84
CA LEU A 10 3.63 2.31 4.47
C LEU A 10 4.09 3.72 4.84
N LEU A 11 3.28 4.75 4.53
CA LEU A 11 3.57 6.14 4.89
C LEU A 11 3.57 6.34 6.41
N GLY A 12 2.66 5.70 7.14
CA GLY A 12 2.63 5.70 8.60
C GLY A 12 3.87 5.03 9.20
N ALA A 13 4.31 3.90 8.63
CA ALA A 13 5.55 3.24 9.02
C ALA A 13 6.79 4.12 8.79
N ALA A 14 6.84 4.84 7.65
CA ALA A 14 7.91 5.79 7.38
C ALA A 14 8.00 6.87 8.47
N LEU A 15 6.86 7.45 8.85
CA LEU A 15 6.74 8.48 9.90
C LEU A 15 6.89 7.95 11.33
N GLY A 16 6.96 6.64 11.54
CA GLY A 16 7.07 6.05 12.87
C GLY A 16 5.75 6.02 13.65
N LEU A 17 4.61 6.08 12.95
CA LEU A 17 3.29 6.12 13.57
C LEU A 17 2.73 4.72 13.82
N SER A 18 2.31 4.45 15.05
CA SER A 18 1.55 3.25 15.41
C SER A 18 0.06 3.36 15.05
N GLU A 19 -0.48 4.58 15.10
CA GLU A 19 -1.83 4.94 14.67
C GLU A 19 -1.73 6.09 13.67
N TYR A 20 -2.07 5.84 12.41
CA TYR A 20 -1.80 6.77 11.30
C TYR A 20 -3.07 7.26 10.59
N GLY A 21 -4.26 6.78 10.99
CA GLY A 21 -5.51 7.10 10.30
C GLY A 21 -5.83 8.59 10.28
N GLU A 22 -5.73 9.27 11.43
CA GLU A 22 -5.98 10.72 11.53
C GLU A 22 -4.81 11.55 11.00
N ALA A 23 -3.57 11.16 11.31
CA ALA A 23 -2.36 11.86 10.87
C ALA A 23 -2.21 11.89 9.33
N LEU A 24 -2.72 10.87 8.65
CA LEU A 24 -2.73 10.76 7.19
C LEU A 24 -4.11 11.05 6.58
N ALA A 25 -5.05 11.60 7.37
CA ALA A 25 -6.35 12.00 6.86
C ALA A 25 -6.19 13.10 5.81
N GLY A 26 -6.97 13.02 4.73
CA GLY A 26 -6.93 14.01 3.65
C GLY A 26 -5.78 13.86 2.66
N LEU A 27 -4.98 12.78 2.74
CA LEU A 27 -4.02 12.44 1.69
C LEU A 27 -4.73 12.02 0.39
N TYR A 28 -4.18 12.45 -0.73
CA TYR A 28 -4.52 11.96 -2.06
C TYR A 28 -3.41 11.03 -2.56
N LEU A 29 -3.79 9.84 -3.03
CA LEU A 29 -2.85 8.77 -3.39
C LEU A 29 -3.10 8.28 -4.81
N ALA A 30 -2.07 8.23 -5.65
CA ALA A 30 -2.11 7.54 -6.92
C ALA A 30 -0.90 6.61 -7.06
N ALA A 31 -1.04 5.51 -7.78
CA ALA A 31 0.06 4.60 -8.04
C ALA A 31 0.00 4.02 -9.46
N ARG A 32 1.17 3.71 -10.02
CA ARG A 32 1.37 3.06 -11.33
C ARG A 32 2.38 1.91 -11.18
N PRO A 33 2.12 0.71 -11.74
CA PRO A 33 3.12 -0.36 -11.72
C PRO A 33 4.28 -0.02 -12.67
N LEU A 34 5.52 -0.31 -12.25
CA LEU A 34 6.73 -0.04 -13.03
C LEU A 34 7.27 -1.27 -13.77
N GLY A 35 6.42 -2.26 -14.05
CA GLY A 35 6.83 -3.44 -14.80
C GLY A 35 5.79 -4.55 -14.79
N SER A 36 6.09 -5.62 -15.52
CA SER A 36 5.25 -6.80 -15.59
C SER A 36 5.28 -7.58 -14.28
N GLN A 37 4.09 -7.97 -13.83
CA GLN A 37 3.89 -8.71 -12.59
C GLN A 37 3.25 -10.06 -12.92
N ARG A 38 3.38 -11.02 -12.02
CA ARG A 38 2.67 -12.29 -12.10
C ARG A 38 2.20 -12.73 -10.73
N HIS A 39 1.20 -13.60 -10.71
CA HIS A 39 0.72 -14.21 -9.49
C HIS A 39 1.52 -15.48 -9.18
N LEU A 40 1.81 -15.68 -7.90
CA LEU A 40 2.36 -16.91 -7.35
C LEU A 40 1.44 -17.35 -6.22
N PHE A 41 0.90 -18.56 -6.31
CA PHE A 41 0.11 -19.15 -5.24
C PHE A 41 1.01 -20.05 -4.39
N GLN A 42 1.03 -19.81 -3.09
CA GLN A 42 1.79 -20.60 -2.15
C GLN A 42 0.99 -20.78 -0.86
N THR A 43 0.88 -22.02 -0.42
CA THR A 43 0.34 -22.33 0.90
C THR A 43 1.41 -22.08 1.95
N VAL A 44 1.09 -21.24 2.93
CA VAL A 44 2.00 -20.89 4.02
C VAL A 44 1.44 -21.46 5.33
N ASN A 45 2.34 -21.98 6.17
CA ASN A 45 1.97 -22.49 7.49
C ASN A 45 1.86 -21.32 8.47
N TYR A 46 0.69 -21.18 9.09
CA TYR A 46 0.41 -20.23 10.16
C TYR A 46 0.13 -20.95 11.47
N LEU A 47 0.23 -20.22 12.58
CA LEU A 47 -0.29 -20.69 13.85
C LEU A 47 -1.82 -20.64 13.81
N PHE A 48 -2.45 -21.72 14.27
CA PHE A 48 -3.90 -21.73 14.52
C PHE A 48 -4.13 -21.33 15.97
N LEU A 49 -4.75 -20.16 16.17
CA LEU A 49 -5.07 -19.62 17.49
C LEU A 49 -6.58 -19.73 17.72
N LYS A 50 -6.98 -20.33 18.84
CA LYS A 50 -8.39 -20.41 19.24
C LYS A 50 -8.67 -19.48 20.42
N GLU A 51 -7.79 -19.53 21.41
CA GLU A 51 -7.90 -18.74 22.64
C GLU A 51 -6.71 -17.79 22.85
N GLY A 52 -5.63 -17.94 22.07
CA GLY A 52 -4.45 -17.06 22.13
C GLY A 52 -3.53 -17.35 23.31
N GLY A 53 -3.64 -18.53 23.92
CA GLY A 53 -2.80 -18.93 25.04
C GLY A 53 -1.32 -19.13 24.68
N VAL A 54 -0.43 -19.10 25.68
CA VAL A 54 1.03 -19.21 25.50
C VAL A 54 1.45 -20.48 24.73
N GLY A 55 0.75 -21.60 24.93
CA GLY A 55 1.01 -22.85 24.20
C GLY A 55 0.70 -22.75 22.70
N GLU A 56 -0.36 -22.03 22.34
CA GLU A 56 -0.75 -21.78 20.94
C GLU A 56 0.24 -20.82 20.27
N LEU A 57 0.60 -19.72 20.95
CA LEU A 57 1.57 -18.74 20.45
C LEU A 57 2.97 -19.33 20.22
N ARG A 58 3.35 -20.35 21.00
CA ARG A 58 4.61 -21.07 20.82
C ARG A 58 4.53 -22.20 19.78
N GLY A 59 3.35 -22.46 19.20
CA GLY A 59 3.14 -23.56 18.25
C GLY A 59 3.32 -24.95 18.86
N LEU A 60 3.15 -25.07 20.18
CA LEU A 60 3.28 -26.33 20.93
C LEU A 60 1.95 -27.08 21.01
N TYR A 61 0.85 -26.44 20.61
CA TYR A 61 -0.46 -27.06 20.55
C TYR A 61 -0.53 -28.06 19.37
N ARG A 62 -1.08 -29.27 19.62
CA ARG A 62 -1.07 -30.39 18.67
C ARG A 62 -1.80 -30.08 17.35
N GLU A 63 -2.84 -29.26 17.42
CA GLU A 63 -3.61 -28.76 16.26
C GLU A 63 -3.26 -27.29 15.95
N GLY A 64 -2.20 -26.75 16.55
CA GLY A 64 -1.84 -25.32 16.55
C GLY A 64 -1.24 -24.81 15.24
N ARG A 65 -1.40 -25.53 14.13
CA ARG A 65 -0.92 -25.12 12.81
C ARG A 65 -2.05 -25.19 11.80
N THR A 66 -2.18 -24.15 11.00
CA THR A 66 -3.09 -24.10 9.86
C THR A 66 -2.33 -23.75 8.61
N GLN A 67 -2.89 -24.09 7.46
CA GLN A 67 -2.32 -23.82 6.16
C GLN A 67 -3.22 -22.86 5.42
N ILE A 68 -2.70 -21.66 5.13
CA ILE A 68 -3.45 -20.62 4.45
C ILE A 68 -2.87 -20.46 3.04
N PRO A 69 -3.67 -20.69 1.98
CA PRO A 69 -3.25 -20.40 0.62
C PRO A 69 -3.13 -18.89 0.46
N LEU A 70 -1.94 -18.42 0.10
CA LEU A 70 -1.68 -17.02 -0.19
C LEU A 70 -1.39 -16.83 -1.68
N GLN A 71 -1.91 -15.72 -2.21
CA GLN A 71 -1.57 -15.23 -3.53
C GLN A 71 -0.57 -14.08 -3.38
N PHE A 72 0.65 -14.32 -3.83
CA PHE A 72 1.70 -13.32 -3.92
C PHE A 72 1.67 -12.67 -5.30
N LEU A 73 1.99 -11.39 -5.32
CA LEU A 73 2.34 -10.67 -6.53
C LEU A 73 3.86 -10.59 -6.58
N VAL A 74 4.46 -11.03 -7.68
CA VAL A 74 5.91 -11.04 -7.86
C VAL A 74 6.29 -10.40 -9.20
N GLY A 75 7.44 -9.74 -9.24
CA GLY A 75 7.98 -9.19 -10.48
C GLY A 75 8.37 -10.30 -11.46
N GLN A 76 8.19 -10.06 -12.75
CA GLN A 76 8.71 -10.96 -13.78
C GLN A 76 10.24 -10.86 -13.87
N GLY A 77 10.90 -11.93 -14.30
CA GLY A 77 12.36 -11.95 -14.45
C GLY A 77 13.15 -11.92 -13.14
N GLY A 78 12.50 -12.15 -11.99
CA GLY A 78 13.15 -12.12 -10.67
C GLY A 78 13.33 -10.72 -10.08
N GLY A 79 12.85 -9.68 -10.77
CA GLY A 79 12.85 -8.31 -10.25
C GLY A 79 11.79 -8.08 -9.16
N PRO A 80 11.86 -6.93 -8.45
CA PRO A 80 10.88 -6.55 -7.45
C PRO A 80 9.53 -6.20 -8.09
N VAL A 81 8.47 -6.24 -7.28
CA VAL A 81 7.23 -5.54 -7.61
C VAL A 81 7.45 -4.06 -7.29
N ALA A 82 7.49 -3.23 -8.33
CA ALA A 82 7.74 -1.79 -8.19
C ALA A 82 6.51 -0.96 -8.60
N TYR A 83 6.33 0.15 -7.89
CA TYR A 83 5.28 1.13 -8.16
C TYR A 83 5.86 2.54 -8.11
N GLU A 84 5.42 3.39 -9.02
CA GLU A 84 5.53 4.84 -8.89
C GLU A 84 4.31 5.32 -8.12
N VAL A 85 4.52 6.09 -7.05
CA VAL A 85 3.47 6.54 -6.14
C VAL A 85 3.50 8.06 -6.04
N TYR A 86 2.33 8.68 -6.21
CA TYR A 86 2.12 10.09 -6.00
C TYR A 86 1.30 10.28 -4.73
N VAL A 87 1.82 11.14 -3.84
CA VAL A 87 1.16 11.53 -2.59
C VAL A 87 0.97 13.03 -2.63
N ALA A 88 -0.24 13.49 -2.33
CA ALA A 88 -0.54 14.92 -2.23
C ALA A 88 -1.37 15.23 -0.99
N SER A 89 -1.20 16.42 -0.44
CA SER A 89 -1.96 16.97 0.66
C SER A 89 -2.04 18.49 0.53
N ARG A 90 -3.03 19.09 1.19
CA ARG A 90 -3.07 20.54 1.43
C ARG A 90 -2.11 20.97 2.53
N ASP A 91 -1.70 20.03 3.39
CA ASP A 91 -0.70 20.25 4.42
C ASP A 91 0.70 20.09 3.82
N ALA A 92 1.38 21.22 3.58
CA ALA A 92 2.74 21.23 3.05
C ALA A 92 3.76 20.67 4.06
N GLY A 93 3.56 20.88 5.36
CA GLY A 93 4.44 20.34 6.40
C GLY A 93 4.44 18.83 6.40
N LEU A 94 3.24 18.22 6.29
CA LEU A 94 3.10 16.77 6.15
C LEU A 94 3.85 16.21 4.93
N MET A 95 3.87 16.93 3.80
CA MET A 95 4.60 16.49 2.61
C MET A 95 6.11 16.52 2.83
N GLU A 96 6.63 17.58 3.46
CA GLU A 96 8.05 17.68 3.81
C GLU A 96 8.49 16.58 4.78
N ASP A 97 7.68 16.31 5.80
CA ASP A 97 7.92 15.25 6.77
C ASP A 97 7.91 13.87 6.12
N LEU A 98 6.94 13.60 5.23
CA LEU A 98 6.86 12.34 4.50
C LEU A 98 8.07 12.14 3.58
N ALA A 99 8.50 13.17 2.85
CA ALA A 99 9.65 13.06 1.97
C ALA A 99 10.92 12.69 2.75
N ARG A 100 11.16 13.36 3.88
CA ARG A 100 12.29 13.05 4.76
C ARG A 100 12.19 11.65 5.37
N ALA A 101 11.00 11.28 5.81
CA ALA A 101 10.75 9.98 6.42
C ALA A 101 10.92 8.82 5.41
N LEU A 102 10.61 9.02 4.12
CA LEU A 102 10.80 7.99 3.10
C LEU A 102 12.27 7.76 2.75
N GLU A 103 13.14 8.76 2.92
CA GLU A 103 14.59 8.61 2.78
C GLU A 103 15.22 7.84 3.95
N ALA A 104 14.67 8.02 5.16
CA ALA A 104 15.11 7.34 6.37
C ALA A 104 13.92 6.85 7.22
N PRO A 105 13.26 5.74 6.82
CA PRO A 105 12.05 5.26 7.49
C PRO A 105 12.28 4.88 8.96
N ALA A 106 11.37 5.31 9.83
CA ALA A 106 11.42 4.95 11.25
C ALA A 106 11.13 3.45 11.49
N TYR A 107 10.25 2.85 10.68
CA TYR A 107 10.00 1.42 10.65
C TYR A 107 10.28 0.82 9.27
N PRO A 108 10.59 -0.50 9.18
CA PRO A 108 10.73 -1.19 7.90
C PRO A 108 9.47 -1.02 7.05
N LEU A 109 9.66 -0.67 5.78
CA LEU A 109 8.56 -0.53 4.83
C LEU A 109 8.15 -1.91 4.32
N SER A 110 6.85 -2.12 4.13
CA SER A 110 6.31 -3.35 3.56
C SER A 110 5.09 -3.09 2.68
N LEU A 111 4.97 -3.84 1.59
CA LEU A 111 3.80 -3.83 0.71
C LEU A 111 2.79 -4.91 1.15
N GLY A 112 2.08 -4.62 2.23
CA GLY A 112 1.10 -5.51 2.83
C GLY A 112 1.65 -6.20 4.09
N PRO A 113 1.87 -7.53 4.09
CA PRO A 113 2.37 -8.24 5.26
C PRO A 113 3.83 -7.91 5.56
N ALA A 114 4.25 -8.06 6.83
CA ALA A 114 5.60 -7.70 7.29
C ALA A 114 6.75 -8.45 6.58
N PHE A 115 6.48 -9.62 6.01
CA PHE A 115 7.48 -10.37 5.22
C PHE A 115 7.61 -9.87 3.76
N ALA A 116 6.70 -9.02 3.29
CA ALA A 116 6.76 -8.39 1.98
C ALA A 116 7.48 -7.04 2.07
N LEU A 117 8.75 -7.08 2.49
CA LEU A 117 9.58 -5.89 2.69
C LEU A 117 9.75 -5.11 1.39
N GLY A 118 9.85 -3.78 1.53
CA GLY A 118 10.06 -2.86 0.43
C GLY A 118 10.95 -1.69 0.85
N TRP A 119 11.19 -0.80 -0.10
CA TRP A 119 11.95 0.44 0.10
C TRP A 119 11.40 1.52 -0.83
N ALA A 120 11.73 2.77 -0.55
CA ALA A 120 11.44 3.91 -1.41
C ALA A 120 12.71 4.31 -2.17
N GLU A 121 12.57 4.69 -3.43
CA GLU A 121 13.65 5.23 -4.26
C GLU A 121 13.15 6.49 -4.97
N ALA A 122 14.09 7.38 -5.32
CA ALA A 122 13.81 8.58 -6.10
C ALA A 122 12.69 9.46 -5.51
N VAL A 123 12.70 9.63 -4.18
CA VAL A 123 11.76 10.50 -3.48
C VAL A 123 12.00 11.95 -3.90
N ALA A 124 10.95 12.63 -4.36
CA ALA A 124 11.02 14.02 -4.79
C ALA A 124 9.78 14.79 -4.34
N LEU A 125 10.00 16.02 -3.89
CA LEU A 125 8.93 16.96 -3.59
C LEU A 125 8.64 17.84 -4.81
N ALA A 126 7.37 17.98 -5.13
CA ALA A 126 6.88 18.85 -6.17
C ALA A 126 5.77 19.74 -5.63
N ARG A 127 5.60 20.93 -6.21
CA ARG A 127 4.46 21.80 -5.95
C ARG A 127 3.28 21.36 -6.82
N GLY A 128 2.10 21.30 -6.21
CA GLY A 128 0.85 20.99 -6.89
C GLY A 128 -0.33 21.70 -6.24
N GLU A 129 -1.48 21.63 -6.89
CA GLU A 129 -2.73 22.22 -6.41
C GLU A 129 -3.78 21.12 -6.21
N VAL A 130 -4.49 21.15 -5.09
CA VAL A 130 -5.62 20.25 -4.80
C VAL A 130 -6.92 20.97 -5.16
N VAL A 131 -7.51 20.60 -6.29
CA VAL A 131 -8.76 21.23 -6.78
C VAL A 131 -9.97 20.34 -6.47
N GLU A 132 -10.92 20.88 -5.69
CA GLU A 132 -12.21 20.22 -5.41
C GLU A 132 -13.25 20.53 -6.51
N GLY A 133 -14.15 19.58 -6.79
CA GLY A 133 -15.27 19.80 -7.74
C GLY A 133 -14.83 19.97 -9.20
N TRP A 134 -13.62 19.54 -9.52
CA TRP A 134 -12.99 19.87 -10.79
C TRP A 134 -13.47 19.00 -11.96
N GLU A 135 -13.75 19.64 -13.10
CA GLU A 135 -14.12 19.00 -14.37
C GLU A 135 -12.94 19.03 -15.37
N GLY A 136 -12.24 17.89 -15.53
CA GLY A 136 -11.15 17.66 -16.49
C GLY A 136 -10.41 16.30 -16.30
N GLU A 137 -9.13 16.14 -16.69
CA GLU A 137 -8.18 15.07 -16.24
C GLU A 137 -7.45 15.25 -14.87
N GLY A 138 -7.98 14.65 -13.80
CA GLY A 138 -7.57 14.95 -12.42
C GLY A 138 -6.90 13.74 -11.80
N ILE A 139 -5.93 13.96 -10.92
CA ILE A 139 -5.15 12.90 -10.27
C ILE A 139 -5.85 12.55 -8.95
N GLY A 140 -7.00 11.89 -9.06
CA GLY A 140 -7.73 11.31 -7.95
C GLY A 140 -7.25 9.90 -7.61
N TRP A 141 -7.73 9.39 -6.47
CA TRP A 141 -7.31 8.13 -5.87
C TRP A 141 -7.29 7.02 -6.92
N TRP A 142 -6.09 6.54 -7.28
CA TRP A 142 -5.84 5.42 -8.21
C TRP A 142 -5.85 5.67 -9.73
N ARG A 143 -5.72 6.91 -10.21
CA ARG A 143 -5.70 7.18 -11.67
C ARG A 143 -4.39 7.76 -12.21
N ALA A 144 -3.32 6.97 -12.16
CA ALA A 144 -2.07 7.33 -12.83
C ALA A 144 -2.17 7.26 -14.37
N ASP A 145 -3.20 6.63 -14.93
CA ASP A 145 -3.53 6.67 -16.37
C ASP A 145 -4.06 8.04 -16.83
N ARG A 146 -4.46 8.89 -15.88
CA ARG A 146 -4.84 10.30 -16.11
C ARG A 146 -3.64 11.25 -15.99
N LEU A 147 -2.45 10.75 -15.63
CA LEU A 147 -1.19 11.45 -15.86
C LEU A 147 -0.79 11.22 -17.33
N ARG A 148 -0.98 12.24 -18.16
CA ARG A 148 -0.53 12.19 -19.56
C ARG A 148 0.99 12.32 -19.63
N LEU A 149 1.69 11.21 -19.85
CA LEU A 149 2.96 11.24 -20.58
C LEU A 149 2.65 11.29 -22.08
N LYS A 150 3.48 12.00 -22.85
CA LYS A 150 3.25 12.33 -24.26
C LYS A 150 3.00 11.11 -25.17
N GLU A 151 3.25 9.88 -24.72
CA GLU A 151 3.07 8.63 -25.46
C GLU A 151 2.63 7.46 -24.53
N PRO A 152 1.40 6.91 -24.68
CA PRO A 152 0.96 5.72 -23.93
C PRO A 152 1.42 4.41 -24.58
N LEU A 153 1.85 3.44 -23.77
CA LEU A 153 2.14 2.06 -24.21
C LEU A 153 0.82 1.27 -24.37
N SER A 154 0.66 0.58 -25.50
CA SER A 154 -0.50 -0.26 -25.79
C SER A 154 -0.58 -1.49 -24.87
N GLY A 155 -1.77 -1.80 -24.34
CA GLY A 155 -2.05 -3.07 -23.65
C GLY A 155 -2.36 -3.02 -22.14
N VAL A 156 -2.57 -1.85 -21.53
CA VAL A 156 -2.89 -1.76 -20.09
C VAL A 156 -4.38 -2.01 -19.84
N ARG A 157 -4.71 -3.07 -19.08
CA ARG A 157 -6.07 -3.29 -18.53
C ARG A 157 -6.24 -2.52 -17.23
N LEU A 158 -7.32 -1.75 -17.12
CA LEU A 158 -7.75 -1.12 -15.87
C LEU A 158 -8.28 -2.22 -14.94
N TYR A 159 -7.68 -2.38 -13.76
CA TYR A 159 -8.09 -3.36 -12.77
C TYR A 159 -9.10 -2.72 -11.83
N ARG A 160 -10.35 -3.19 -11.84
CA ARG A 160 -11.39 -2.77 -10.90
C ARG A 160 -11.53 -3.82 -9.83
N ASP A 161 -11.29 -3.45 -8.58
CA ASP A 161 -11.46 -4.34 -7.44
C ASP A 161 -12.00 -3.55 -6.23
N ARG A 162 -12.61 -4.27 -5.29
CA ARG A 162 -13.11 -3.67 -4.06
C ARG A 162 -11.97 -3.56 -3.05
N PHE A 163 -11.56 -2.33 -2.74
CA PHE A 163 -10.47 -2.08 -1.82
C PHE A 163 -10.97 -1.46 -0.51
N PRO A 164 -10.42 -1.88 0.65
CA PRO A 164 -10.61 -1.13 1.88
C PRO A 164 -9.89 0.21 1.78
N VAL A 165 -10.68 1.29 1.73
CA VAL A 165 -10.23 2.68 1.63
C VAL A 165 -10.07 3.35 3.00
N ALA A 166 -10.65 2.74 4.04
CA ALA A 166 -10.49 3.15 5.43
C ALA A 166 -10.45 1.92 6.34
N LEU A 167 -9.58 1.94 7.34
CA LEU A 167 -9.43 0.89 8.33
C LEU A 167 -9.80 1.39 9.74
N ASN A 168 -10.31 0.50 10.56
CA ASN A 168 -10.41 0.70 12.01
C ASN A 168 -9.02 0.54 12.67
N PRO A 169 -8.85 0.92 13.96
CA PRO A 169 -7.59 0.71 14.69
C PRO A 169 -7.13 -0.76 14.72
N ASP A 170 -8.08 -1.71 14.76
CA ASP A 170 -7.83 -3.15 14.68
C ASP A 170 -7.50 -3.65 13.25
N ARG A 171 -7.36 -2.73 12.29
CA ARG A 171 -7.10 -2.98 10.87
C ARG A 171 -8.22 -3.72 10.13
N SER A 172 -9.41 -3.82 10.72
CA SER A 172 -10.60 -4.28 10.00
C SER A 172 -11.09 -3.22 9.01
N PRO A 173 -11.67 -3.61 7.85
CA PRO A 173 -12.23 -2.66 6.90
C PRO A 173 -13.38 -1.84 7.51
N LYS A 174 -13.20 -0.52 7.62
CA LYS A 174 -14.28 0.41 7.99
C LYS A 174 -15.13 0.78 6.79
N ARG A 175 -14.50 0.95 5.63
CA ARG A 175 -15.16 1.30 4.37
C ARG A 175 -14.45 0.65 3.19
N VAL A 176 -15.22 0.09 2.27
CA VAL A 176 -14.76 -0.59 1.06
C VAL A 176 -15.39 0.08 -0.15
N GLU A 177 -14.59 0.41 -1.15
CA GLU A 177 -15.04 1.04 -2.40
C GLU A 177 -14.51 0.27 -3.62
N GLU A 178 -15.26 0.28 -4.72
CA GLU A 178 -14.83 -0.26 -6.00
C GLU A 178 -14.09 0.84 -6.76
N LEU A 179 -12.78 0.66 -6.98
CA LEU A 179 -11.89 1.64 -7.62
C LEU A 179 -11.48 1.16 -9.01
#